data_AF-A0A106QCY3-F1
#
_entry.id   AF-A0A106QCY3-F1
#
_cell.length_a   1.000
_cell.length_b   1.000
_cell.length_c   1.000
_cell.angle_alpha   90.00
_cell.angle_beta   90.00
_cell.angle_gamma   90.00
#
_symmetry.space_group_name_H-M   'P 1'
#
loop_
_entity.id
_entity.type
_entity.pdbx_description
1 polymer ?
#
loop_
_entity_poly.entity_id
_entity_poly.type
_entity_poly.pdbx_seq_one_letter_code
_entity_poly.pdbx_strand_id
1 'polypeptide(L)'
;MPIDFKKLSDPEWQAQARKEREEEAAKAQAHEKMLRRELDICLEAYETLTENERSLVRNCQSRLNSYLLLTQKQEKWLLDIARLVRAELAPKVKALVDRHAKGDTQGEHPGYPRSNWPLAKDVGVDQADYWLWVLRLVGIFGDEAAV
;
A
#
# COMPACT_ATOMS: atom_id res chain seq x y z
N MET A 1 19.94 -27.02 22.84
CA MET A 1 21.12 -26.97 21.94
C MET A 1 22.19 -26.12 22.64
N PRO A 2 23.42 -26.63 22.81
CA PRO A 2 24.48 -25.84 23.44
C PRO A 2 24.85 -24.67 22.52
N ILE A 3 24.79 -23.46 23.07
CA ILE A 3 25.17 -22.23 22.36
C ILE A 3 26.69 -22.27 22.17
N ASP A 4 27.14 -22.21 20.93
CA ASP A 4 28.56 -22.28 20.58
C ASP A 4 29.20 -20.89 20.73
N PHE A 5 29.67 -20.58 21.94
CA PHE A 5 30.14 -19.24 22.34
C PHE A 5 31.31 -18.71 21.52
N LYS A 6 32.10 -19.57 20.87
CA LYS A 6 33.20 -19.16 19.98
C LYS A 6 32.71 -18.49 18.70
N LYS A 7 31.53 -18.88 18.19
CA LYS A 7 30.90 -18.24 17.01
C LYS A 7 30.30 -16.89 17.35
N LEU A 8 29.94 -16.67 18.62
CA LEU A 8 29.36 -15.41 19.09
C LEU A 8 30.37 -14.25 19.12
N SER A 9 31.67 -14.53 19.19
CA SER A 9 32.75 -13.53 19.24
C SER A 9 33.43 -13.31 17.89
N ASP A 10 32.99 -13.99 16.83
CA ASP A 10 33.60 -13.90 15.50
C ASP A 10 33.03 -12.68 14.74
N PRO A 11 33.84 -11.66 14.41
CA PRO A 11 33.36 -10.41 13.79
C PRO A 11 32.65 -10.63 12.45
N GLU A 12 33.10 -11.62 11.67
CA GLU A 12 32.50 -11.93 10.36
C GLU A 12 31.12 -12.58 10.53
N TRP A 13 30.97 -13.47 11.51
CA TRP A 13 29.69 -14.09 11.83
C TRP A 13 28.68 -13.06 12.37
N GLN A 14 29.13 -12.12 13.21
CA GLN A 14 28.29 -11.01 13.67
C GLN A 14 27.87 -10.08 12.53
N ALA A 15 28.80 -9.75 11.62
CA ALA A 15 28.50 -8.92 10.46
C ALA A 15 27.49 -9.60 9.53
N GLN A 16 27.62 -10.91 9.31
CA GLN A 16 26.70 -11.67 8.47
C GLN A 16 25.33 -11.84 9.12
N ALA A 17 25.26 -12.19 10.41
CA ALA A 17 24.00 -12.27 11.15
C ALA A 17 23.30 -10.91 11.25
N ARG A 18 24.06 -9.81 11.38
CA ARG A 18 23.52 -8.44 11.34
C ARG A 18 22.94 -8.13 9.97
N LYS A 19 23.65 -8.47 8.90
CA LYS A 19 23.18 -8.28 7.53
C LYS A 19 21.90 -9.08 7.25
N GLU A 20 21.84 -10.35 7.65
CA GLU A 20 20.63 -11.17 7.53
C GLU A 20 19.45 -10.57 8.29
N ARG A 21 19.66 -10.10 9.54
CA ARG A 21 18.60 -9.42 10.31
C ARG A 21 18.16 -8.12 9.67
N GLU A 22 19.08 -7.33 9.13
CA GLU A 22 18.77 -6.08 8.42
C GLU A 22 17.97 -6.38 7.13
N GLU A 23 18.30 -7.43 6.40
CA GLU A 23 17.55 -7.87 5.22
C GLU A 23 16.15 -8.40 5.56
N GLU A 24 16.02 -9.21 6.63
CA GLU A 24 14.73 -9.69 7.12
C GLU A 24 13.86 -8.54 7.62
N ALA A 25 14.44 -7.59 8.37
CA ALA A 25 13.74 -6.40 8.83
C ALA A 25 13.29 -5.53 7.65
N ALA A 26 14.13 -5.35 6.63
CA ALA A 26 13.78 -4.61 5.43
C ALA A 26 12.62 -5.28 4.66
N LYS A 27 12.65 -6.62 4.53
CA LYS A 27 11.55 -7.38 3.92
C LYS A 27 10.25 -7.25 4.72
N ALA A 28 10.31 -7.35 6.04
CA ALA A 28 9.15 -7.18 6.91
C ALA A 28 8.56 -5.76 6.82
N GLN A 29 9.42 -4.73 6.82
CA GLN A 29 8.98 -3.35 6.65
C GLN A 29 8.34 -3.11 5.27
N ALA A 30 8.92 -3.65 4.21
CA ALA A 30 8.36 -3.55 2.86
C ALA A 30 7.00 -4.24 2.76
N HIS A 31 6.85 -5.40 3.40
CA HIS A 31 5.60 -6.15 3.48
C HIS A 31 4.53 -5.39 4.27
N GLU A 32 4.86 -4.84 5.44
CA GLU A 32 3.92 -4.02 6.23
C GLU A 32 3.48 -2.77 5.44
N LYS A 33 4.42 -2.08 4.78
CA LYS A 33 4.09 -0.94 3.90
C LYS A 33 3.14 -1.33 2.77
N MET A 34 3.30 -2.52 2.19
CA MET A 34 2.36 -3.03 1.20
C MET A 34 0.96 -3.22 1.80
N LEU A 35 0.84 -3.86 2.96
CA LEU A 35 -0.44 -4.08 3.62
C LEU A 35 -1.14 -2.77 4.00
N ARG A 36 -0.39 -1.77 4.46
CA ARG A 36 -0.93 -0.44 4.78
C ARG A 36 -1.50 0.26 3.54
N ARG A 37 -0.83 0.15 2.39
CA ARG A 37 -1.32 0.71 1.12
C ARG A 37 -2.63 0.07 0.68
N GLU A 38 -2.72 -1.25 0.70
CA GLU A 38 -3.95 -1.95 0.33
C GLU A 38 -5.08 -1.70 1.34
N LEU A 39 -4.74 -1.50 2.62
CA LEU A 39 -5.70 -1.07 3.61
C LEU A 39 -6.26 0.33 3.31
N ASP A 40 -5.40 1.29 2.94
CA ASP A 40 -5.84 2.64 2.59
C ASP A 40 -6.83 2.61 1.43
N ILE A 41 -6.59 1.80 0.39
CA ILE A 41 -7.51 1.61 -0.73
C ILE A 41 -8.87 1.06 -0.24
N CYS A 42 -8.86 0.06 0.64
CA CYS A 42 -10.09 -0.47 1.23
C CYS A 42 -10.86 0.58 2.03
N LEU A 43 -10.15 1.47 2.74
CA LEU A 43 -10.77 2.54 3.53
C LEU A 43 -11.37 3.64 2.66
N GLU A 44 -10.83 3.92 1.47
CA GLU A 44 -11.43 4.87 0.54
C GLU A 44 -12.78 4.38 -0.01
N ALA A 45 -12.91 3.07 -0.21
CA ALA A 45 -14.16 2.45 -0.65
C ALA A 45 -15.01 1.95 0.54
N TYR A 46 -14.76 2.40 1.77
CA TYR A 46 -15.35 1.81 2.97
C TYR A 46 -16.88 1.78 2.96
N GLU A 47 -17.53 2.78 2.36
CA GLU A 47 -18.98 2.84 2.25
C GLU A 47 -19.58 1.93 1.17
N THR A 48 -18.77 1.41 0.23
CA THR A 48 -19.23 0.43 -0.77
C THR A 48 -19.02 -1.01 -0.30
N LEU A 49 -18.16 -1.22 0.70
CA LEU A 49 -17.92 -2.51 1.32
C LEU A 49 -19.16 -3.04 2.05
N THR A 50 -19.31 -4.37 2.06
CA THR A 50 -20.30 -5.05 2.91
C THR A 50 -19.94 -4.93 4.39
N GLU A 51 -20.90 -5.16 5.29
CA GLU A 51 -20.67 -5.06 6.75
C GLU A 51 -19.54 -5.97 7.23
N ASN A 52 -19.45 -7.18 6.70
CA ASN A 52 -18.39 -8.14 7.04
C ASN A 52 -17.01 -7.66 6.59
N GLU A 53 -16.91 -7.10 5.38
CA GLU A 53 -15.67 -6.55 4.84
C GLU A 53 -15.23 -5.31 5.62
N ARG A 54 -16.17 -4.40 5.96
CA ARG A 54 -15.90 -3.25 6.82
C ARG A 54 -15.35 -3.67 8.18
N SER A 55 -15.95 -4.69 8.79
CA SER A 55 -15.50 -5.23 10.08
C SER A 55 -14.08 -5.79 10.00
N LEU A 56 -13.77 -6.54 8.93
CA LEU A 56 -12.41 -7.03 8.68
C LEU A 56 -11.41 -5.89 8.47
N VAL A 57 -11.73 -4.93 7.60
CA VAL A 57 -10.88 -3.78 7.27
C VAL A 57 -10.57 -2.99 8.54
N ARG A 58 -11.58 -2.72 9.38
CA ARG A 58 -11.40 -2.05 10.68
C ARG A 58 -10.53 -2.88 11.63
N ASN A 59 -10.67 -4.19 11.65
CA ASN A 59 -9.83 -5.06 12.45
C ASN A 59 -8.36 -5.02 11.99
N CYS A 60 -8.12 -5.11 10.68
CA CYS A 60 -6.79 -4.99 10.08
C CYS A 60 -6.16 -3.62 10.39
N GLN A 61 -6.94 -2.54 10.27
CA GLN A 61 -6.51 -1.19 10.62
C GLN A 61 -6.06 -1.09 12.08
N SER A 62 -6.88 -1.61 13.02
CA SER A 62 -6.55 -1.61 14.44
C SER A 62 -5.26 -2.38 14.74
N ARG A 63 -5.07 -3.55 14.12
CA ARG A 63 -3.85 -4.36 14.29
C ARG A 63 -2.60 -3.66 13.77
N LEU A 64 -2.64 -3.16 12.53
CA LEU A 64 -1.49 -2.45 11.95
C LEU A 64 -1.15 -1.18 12.73
N ASN A 65 -2.15 -0.44 13.22
CA ASN A 65 -1.90 0.73 14.08
C ASN A 65 -1.31 0.38 15.44
N SER A 66 -1.56 -0.85 15.92
CA SER A 66 -0.99 -1.39 17.16
C SER A 66 0.34 -2.13 16.94
N TYR A 67 0.95 -2.01 15.76
CA TYR A 67 2.19 -2.72 15.39
C TYR A 67 2.06 -4.25 15.50
N LEU A 68 0.84 -4.79 15.34
CA LEU A 68 0.58 -6.21 15.34
C LEU A 68 0.52 -6.74 13.92
N LEU A 69 1.20 -7.87 13.69
CA LEU A 69 1.11 -8.59 12.43
C LEU A 69 -0.32 -9.06 12.17
N LEU A 70 -0.72 -9.00 10.90
CA LEU A 70 -1.94 -9.65 10.44
C LEU A 70 -1.72 -11.16 10.40
N THR A 71 -2.78 -11.93 10.66
CA THR A 71 -2.75 -13.36 10.37
C THR A 71 -2.78 -13.56 8.84
N GLN A 72 -2.23 -14.68 8.36
CA GLN A 72 -2.24 -15.00 6.92
C GLN A 72 -3.65 -14.93 6.29
N LYS A 73 -4.68 -15.31 7.04
CA LYS A 73 -6.08 -15.23 6.58
C LYS A 73 -6.55 -13.78 6.44
N GLN A 74 -6.25 -12.94 7.43
CA GLN A 74 -6.59 -11.51 7.40
C GLN A 74 -5.88 -10.80 6.27
N GLU A 75 -4.58 -11.05 6.09
CA GLU A 75 -3.82 -10.53 4.97
C GLU A 75 -4.44 -10.94 3.64
N LYS A 76 -4.69 -12.24 3.44
CA LYS A 76 -5.29 -12.73 2.19
C LYS A 76 -6.62 -12.04 1.90
N TRP A 77 -7.50 -11.96 2.90
CA TRP A 77 -8.80 -11.32 2.73
C TRP A 77 -8.68 -9.82 2.48
N LEU A 78 -7.75 -9.12 3.15
CA LEU A 78 -7.48 -7.70 2.89
C LEU A 78 -7.07 -7.47 1.43
N LEU A 79 -6.14 -8.30 0.92
CA LEU A 79 -5.69 -8.22 -0.47
C LEU A 79 -6.81 -8.56 -1.47
N ASP A 80 -7.66 -9.54 -1.15
CA ASP A 80 -8.81 -9.89 -1.97
C ASP A 80 -9.82 -8.73 -2.06
N ILE A 81 -10.14 -8.08 -0.94
CA ILE A 81 -11.02 -6.90 -0.90
C ILE A 81 -10.39 -5.75 -1.68
N ALA A 82 -9.11 -5.46 -1.45
CA ALA A 82 -8.42 -4.38 -2.15
C ALA A 82 -8.43 -4.59 -3.67
N ARG A 83 -8.25 -5.83 -4.13
CA ARG A 83 -8.38 -6.19 -5.55
C ARG A 83 -9.80 -5.93 -6.08
N LEU A 84 -10.85 -6.27 -5.32
CA LEU A 84 -12.23 -6.01 -5.72
C LEU A 84 -12.52 -4.51 -5.81
N VAL A 85 -12.08 -3.74 -4.81
CA VAL A 85 -12.18 -2.28 -4.79
C VAL A 85 -11.47 -1.68 -6.00
N ARG A 86 -10.25 -2.12 -6.31
CA ARG A 86 -9.50 -1.68 -7.50
C ARG A 86 -10.28 -1.95 -8.79
N ALA A 87 -10.92 -3.12 -8.91
CA ALA A 87 -11.75 -3.46 -10.06
C ALA A 87 -13.01 -2.57 -10.16
N GLU A 88 -13.65 -2.25 -9.03
CA GLU A 88 -14.80 -1.35 -8.96
C GLU A 88 -14.43 0.09 -9.35
N LEU A 89 -13.24 0.55 -8.93
CA LEU A 89 -12.73 1.89 -9.23
C LEU A 89 -12.12 2.01 -10.63
N ALA A 90 -11.79 0.89 -11.30
CA ALA A 90 -11.13 0.89 -12.60
C ALA A 90 -11.85 1.71 -13.68
N PRO A 91 -13.21 1.70 -13.81
CA PRO A 91 -13.91 2.56 -14.76
C PRO A 91 -13.76 4.05 -14.45
N LYS A 92 -13.76 4.44 -13.16
CA LYS A 92 -13.57 5.84 -12.73
C LYS A 92 -12.15 6.32 -12.99
N VAL A 93 -11.17 5.48 -12.68
CA VAL A 93 -9.75 5.71 -13.00
C VAL A 93 -9.58 5.88 -14.51
N LYS A 94 -10.16 4.97 -15.31
CA LYS A 94 -10.09 5.07 -16.77
C LYS A 94 -10.65 6.39 -17.28
N ALA A 95 -11.82 6.82 -16.78
CA ALA A 95 -12.41 8.10 -17.16
C ALA A 95 -11.51 9.30 -16.83
N LEU A 96 -10.82 9.28 -15.67
CA LEU A 96 -9.84 10.31 -15.31
C LEU A 96 -8.62 10.30 -16.24
N VAL A 97 -8.06 9.12 -16.50
CA VAL A 97 -6.90 8.95 -17.41
C VAL A 97 -7.24 9.43 -18.81
N ASP A 98 -8.41 9.05 -19.34
CA ASP A 98 -8.85 9.46 -20.67
C ASP A 98 -9.04 10.98 -20.75
N ARG A 99 -9.61 11.60 -19.70
CA ARG A 99 -9.85 13.04 -19.64
C ARG A 99 -8.56 13.86 -19.51
N HIS A 100 -7.66 13.47 -18.61
CA HIS A 100 -6.53 14.32 -18.21
C HIS A 100 -5.19 13.89 -18.84
N ALA A 101 -5.06 12.63 -19.23
CA ALA A 101 -3.84 12.08 -19.82
C ALA A 101 -4.07 11.43 -21.20
N LYS A 102 -5.23 11.63 -21.84
CA LYS A 102 -5.56 11.11 -23.18
C LYS A 102 -5.37 9.59 -23.30
N GLY A 103 -5.65 8.85 -22.22
CA GLY A 103 -5.49 7.40 -22.17
C GLY A 103 -4.10 6.91 -21.72
N ASP A 104 -3.15 7.82 -21.47
CA ASP A 104 -1.83 7.47 -20.95
C ASP A 104 -1.86 7.23 -19.43
N THR A 105 -1.77 5.96 -19.03
CA THR A 105 -1.74 5.55 -17.62
C THR A 105 -0.46 5.97 -16.90
N GLN A 106 0.62 6.29 -17.63
CA GLN A 106 1.86 6.86 -17.09
C GLN A 106 1.84 8.39 -17.09
N GLY A 107 0.84 9.01 -17.72
CA GLY A 107 0.64 10.45 -17.69
C GLY A 107 0.28 10.97 -16.29
N GLU A 108 0.01 12.26 -16.19
CA GLU A 108 -0.32 12.91 -14.93
C GLU A 108 -1.54 13.84 -15.04
N HIS A 109 -2.19 14.06 -13.91
CA HIS A 109 -3.28 14.99 -13.74
C HIS A 109 -2.74 16.42 -13.53
N PRO A 110 -3.24 17.44 -14.25
CA PRO A 110 -2.72 18.81 -14.19
C PRO A 110 -2.69 19.43 -12.78
N GLY A 111 -3.75 19.18 -11.98
CA GLY A 111 -3.85 19.68 -10.60
C GLY A 111 -3.15 18.81 -9.54
N TYR A 112 -2.69 17.61 -9.90
CA TYR A 112 -2.15 16.65 -8.94
C TYR A 112 -0.88 16.00 -9.50
N PRO A 113 0.23 16.73 -9.62
CA PRO A 113 1.43 16.25 -10.29
C PRO A 113 2.02 15.00 -9.61
N ARG A 114 2.66 14.12 -10.38
CA ARG A 114 3.25 12.87 -9.85
C ARG A 114 4.30 13.12 -8.77
N SER A 115 4.97 14.27 -8.79
CA SER A 115 5.93 14.67 -7.74
C SER A 115 5.31 14.78 -6.34
N ASN A 116 4.01 15.05 -6.26
CA ASN A 116 3.28 15.19 -5.01
C ASN A 116 2.68 13.87 -4.53
N TRP A 117 2.74 12.82 -5.35
CA TRP A 117 2.26 11.50 -4.97
C TRP A 117 3.17 10.89 -3.89
N PRO A 118 2.65 10.58 -2.68
CA PRO A 118 3.49 10.15 -1.57
C PRO A 118 4.29 8.87 -1.84
N LEU A 119 3.80 8.03 -2.76
CA LEU A 119 4.42 6.76 -3.10
C LEU A 119 5.33 6.84 -4.34
N ALA A 120 5.56 8.02 -4.92
CA ALA A 120 6.34 8.18 -6.14
C ALA A 120 7.78 7.65 -6.04
N LYS A 121 8.33 7.57 -4.82
CA LYS A 121 9.70 7.09 -4.54
C LYS A 121 9.74 5.66 -4.00
N ASP A 122 8.60 5.03 -3.76
CA ASP A 122 8.54 3.71 -3.15
C ASP A 122 8.74 2.62 -4.21
N VAL A 123 9.72 1.75 -3.98
CA VAL A 123 10.08 0.66 -4.89
C VAL A 123 8.97 -0.40 -4.89
N GLY A 124 8.52 -0.82 -6.08
CA GLY A 124 7.51 -1.87 -6.24
C GLY A 124 6.07 -1.39 -6.04
N VAL A 125 5.82 -0.08 -6.05
CA VAL A 125 4.46 0.47 -6.21
C VAL A 125 4.08 0.43 -7.69
N ASP A 126 2.86 0.02 -8.00
CA ASP A 126 2.34 0.14 -9.36
C ASP A 126 2.17 1.62 -9.72
N GLN A 127 2.74 2.05 -10.84
CA GLN A 127 2.60 3.43 -11.31
C GLN A 127 1.15 3.80 -11.64
N ALA A 128 0.27 2.83 -11.85
CA ALA A 128 -1.17 3.04 -12.00
C ALA A 128 -1.86 3.44 -10.68
N ASP A 129 -1.27 3.14 -9.52
CA ASP A 129 -1.82 3.52 -8.20
C ASP A 129 -1.82 5.04 -8.00
N TYR A 130 -1.02 5.76 -8.78
CA TYR A 130 -1.10 7.21 -8.89
C TYR A 130 -2.53 7.68 -9.21
N TRP A 131 -3.23 7.03 -10.14
CA TRP A 131 -4.57 7.46 -10.54
C TRP A 131 -5.64 7.13 -9.50
N LEU A 132 -5.43 6.12 -8.67
CA LEU A 132 -6.28 5.86 -7.50
C LEU A 132 -6.09 6.96 -6.45
N TRP A 133 -4.84 7.41 -6.24
CA TRP A 133 -4.55 8.56 -5.39
C TRP A 133 -5.18 9.86 -5.92
N VAL A 134 -5.09 10.12 -7.23
CA VAL A 134 -5.78 11.27 -7.86
C VAL A 134 -7.29 11.18 -7.69
N LEU A 135 -7.88 10.01 -7.97
CA LEU A 135 -9.32 9.79 -7.81
C LEU A 135 -9.81 10.09 -6.40
N ARG A 136 -9.03 9.71 -5.38
CA ARG A 136 -9.26 10.07 -3.98
C ARG A 136 -9.25 11.58 -3.77
N LEU A 137 -8.20 12.27 -4.24
CA LEU A 137 -8.08 13.72 -4.06
C LEU A 137 -9.23 14.48 -4.73
N VAL A 138 -9.61 14.09 -5.94
CA VAL A 138 -10.79 14.63 -6.63
C VAL A 138 -12.08 14.37 -5.83
N GLY A 139 -12.22 13.19 -5.23
CA GLY A 139 -13.38 12.87 -4.39
C GLY A 139 -13.47 13.69 -3.09
N ILE A 140 -12.33 14.03 -2.47
CA ILE A 140 -12.27 14.80 -1.21
C ILE A 140 -12.40 16.30 -1.46
N PHE A 141 -11.68 16.82 -2.47
CA PHE A 141 -11.55 18.25 -2.70
C PHE A 141 -12.46 18.78 -3.82
N GLY A 142 -13.15 17.89 -4.55
CA GLY A 142 -13.92 18.23 -5.74
C GLY A 142 -13.02 18.41 -6.98
N ASP A 143 -13.59 18.20 -8.16
CA ASP A 143 -12.96 18.57 -9.43
C ASP A 143 -13.17 20.09 -9.65
N GLU A 144 -12.16 20.79 -10.18
CA GLU A 144 -12.12 22.22 -10.56
C GLU A 144 -11.77 23.27 -9.49
N ALA A 145 -10.73 23.05 -8.69
CA ALA A 145 -9.94 24.19 -8.22
C ALA A 145 -9.09 24.76 -9.38
N ALA A 146 -9.74 25.62 -10.19
CA ALA A 146 -9.14 26.64 -11.07
C ALA A 146 -8.15 26.17 -12.16
N VAL A 147 -8.66 25.98 -13.37
CA VAL A 147 -8.02 26.52 -14.59
C VAL A 147 -9.07 27.28 -15.38
#